data_AF-A0A246WQT2-F1
#
_entry.id   AF-A0A246WQT2-F1
#
_cell.length_a   1.000
_cell.length_b   1.000
_cell.length_c   1.000
_cell.angle_alpha   90.00
_cell.angle_beta   90.00
_cell.angle_gamma   90.00
#
_symmetry.space_group_name_H-M   'P 1'
#
loop_
_entity.id
_entity.type
_entity.pdbx_description
1 polymer ?
#
loop_
_entity_poly.entity_id
_entity_poly.type
_entity_poly.pdbx_seq_one_letter_code
_entity_poly.pdbx_strand_id
1 'polypeptide(L)'
;MPSQAALDALPKVFLFATEPADVLVSATTAILCSAPDRISEVLGLPVNCEVRQKKDSSEEDAYGLRWWPAKGAAPMVKWIIPSMIGVVEEAVRKIRRLTDEARKIALWYEENPTHLYLTEELEHFRSEKLLSMADVGEIIFANKVDKSVPGVWCDTHRIPKYKDGNQGYVRFADVEVAVLNQLPRGFPVANEKTGLKYSESLFIVQRNALSASKTRISCVIEPVTHPQIHNRLGARSTTGIRSIFDRHGFYELDGSPIRVHTHQFRHYLNTLAQAGGLSQLDIAKWSGRKNVKQNKYYDHETPAAIVDRIRTAVGDDTRMFGPLAKGPQVALIKRDEFARLKVPTAHTTDFGYCIHDYVMSPCQMHRDCLNCGEQVCVKGESEKENRIRHAYAEAARLLAMAEQAERDGDLGAGAWAKHHRTQLERITGLIQILDNPTVPDGAVIQLMPIDIPSRLEHAEQACALSISPVGESMPPAFKEET
;
A
#
# COMPACT_ATOMS: atom_id res chain seq x y z
N MET A 1 9.16 -11.60 7.47
CA MET A 1 9.37 -11.04 6.12
C MET A 1 10.74 -11.50 5.63
N PRO A 2 11.02 -11.61 4.32
CA PRO A 2 12.38 -11.76 3.82
C PRO A 2 13.22 -10.55 4.26
N SER A 3 14.52 -10.73 4.48
CA SER A 3 15.44 -9.61 4.76
C SER A 3 15.62 -8.75 3.50
N GLN A 4 16.10 -7.51 3.67
CA GLN A 4 16.40 -6.64 2.52
C GLN A 4 17.51 -7.26 1.65
N ALA A 5 18.55 -7.83 2.26
CA ALA A 5 19.61 -8.52 1.54
C ALA A 5 19.06 -9.69 0.69
N ALA A 6 18.08 -10.44 1.21
CA ALA A 6 17.41 -11.48 0.44
C ALA A 6 16.64 -10.91 -0.76
N LEU A 7 15.88 -9.84 -0.57
CA LEU A 7 15.13 -9.18 -1.64
C LEU A 7 16.05 -8.64 -2.73
N ASP A 8 17.23 -8.11 -2.38
CA ASP A 8 18.23 -7.61 -3.32
C ASP A 8 18.98 -8.74 -4.05
N ALA A 9 19.14 -9.90 -3.40
CA ALA A 9 19.82 -11.07 -3.96
C ALA A 9 18.93 -11.86 -4.95
N LEU A 10 17.63 -11.98 -4.68
CA LEU A 10 16.72 -12.81 -5.46
C LEU A 10 16.70 -12.52 -6.98
N PRO A 11 16.60 -11.25 -7.44
CA PRO A 11 16.66 -10.94 -8.87
C PRO A 11 18.00 -11.32 -9.49
N LYS A 12 19.12 -11.10 -8.78
CA LYS A 12 20.47 -11.43 -9.26
C LYS A 12 20.63 -12.93 -9.42
N VAL A 13 20.20 -13.70 -8.42
CA VAL A 13 20.18 -15.16 -8.46
C VAL A 13 19.32 -15.67 -9.61
N PHE A 14 18.14 -15.08 -9.85
CA PHE A 14 17.27 -15.46 -10.97
C PHE A 14 17.93 -15.26 -12.34
N LEU A 15 18.79 -14.25 -12.49
CA LEU A 15 19.54 -13.99 -13.72
C LEU A 15 20.78 -14.89 -13.85
N PHE A 16 21.51 -15.15 -12.75
CA PHE A 16 22.80 -15.84 -12.77
C PHE A 16 22.71 -17.36 -12.61
N ALA A 17 21.57 -17.90 -12.17
CA ALA A 17 21.42 -19.33 -11.98
C ALA A 17 21.55 -20.10 -13.31
N THR A 18 22.50 -21.03 -13.35
CA THR A 18 22.75 -21.93 -14.49
C THR A 18 22.47 -23.39 -14.13
N GLU A 19 22.75 -23.78 -12.89
CA GLU A 19 22.47 -25.12 -12.38
C GLU A 19 20.97 -25.42 -12.38
N PRO A 20 20.53 -26.58 -12.91
CA PRO A 20 19.11 -26.97 -13.01
C PRO A 20 18.28 -26.67 -11.77
N ALA A 21 18.82 -27.02 -10.61
CA ALA A 21 18.10 -26.87 -9.35
C ALA A 21 18.04 -25.43 -8.84
N ASP A 22 19.04 -24.61 -9.16
CA ASP A 22 19.07 -23.19 -8.79
C ASP A 22 18.18 -22.39 -9.77
N VAL A 23 18.14 -22.77 -11.05
CA VAL A 23 17.18 -22.27 -12.04
C VAL A 23 15.75 -22.55 -11.59
N LEU A 24 15.44 -23.79 -11.19
CA LEU A 24 14.10 -24.16 -10.72
C LEU A 24 13.69 -23.35 -9.49
N VAL A 25 14.57 -23.27 -8.48
CA VAL A 25 14.27 -22.57 -7.23
C VAL A 25 14.09 -21.07 -7.45
N SER A 26 14.99 -20.44 -8.20
CA SER A 26 14.92 -19.01 -8.47
C SER A 26 13.69 -18.62 -9.31
N ALA A 27 13.32 -19.45 -10.29
CA ALA A 27 12.08 -19.26 -11.05
C ALA A 27 10.84 -19.47 -10.17
N THR A 28 10.87 -20.44 -9.26
CA THR A 28 9.78 -20.66 -8.29
C THR A 28 9.63 -19.45 -7.35
N THR A 29 10.73 -18.88 -6.86
CA THR A 29 10.68 -17.68 -6.01
C THR A 29 10.20 -16.46 -6.78
N ALA A 30 10.58 -16.31 -8.06
CA ALA A 30 10.06 -15.24 -8.91
C ALA A 30 8.53 -15.28 -9.04
N ILE A 31 7.94 -16.48 -9.22
CA ILE A 31 6.49 -16.67 -9.23
C ILE A 31 5.90 -16.29 -7.86
N LEU A 32 6.48 -16.77 -6.76
CA LEU A 32 6.02 -16.44 -5.39
C LEU A 32 6.14 -14.95 -5.03
N CYS A 33 7.04 -14.21 -5.69
CA CYS A 33 7.17 -12.75 -5.56
C CYS A 33 6.20 -11.98 -6.45
N SER A 34 5.43 -12.64 -7.31
CA SER A 34 4.47 -11.99 -8.22
C SER A 34 3.03 -12.05 -7.73
N ALA A 35 2.70 -13.11 -6.98
CA ALA A 35 1.38 -13.32 -6.42
C ALA A 35 1.49 -14.01 -5.04
N PRO A 36 0.63 -13.66 -4.07
CA PRO A 36 0.73 -14.07 -2.67
C PRO A 36 0.30 -15.53 -2.46
N ASP A 37 1.00 -16.47 -3.07
CA ASP A 37 0.57 -17.86 -3.19
C ASP A 37 1.27 -18.79 -2.21
N ARG A 38 0.62 -19.93 -1.90
CA ARG A 38 1.30 -21.00 -1.16
C ARG A 38 2.21 -21.74 -2.14
N ILE A 39 3.38 -22.15 -1.66
CA ILE A 39 4.27 -23.01 -2.44
C ILE A 39 3.57 -24.30 -2.93
N SER A 40 2.70 -24.90 -2.11
CA SER A 40 1.91 -26.07 -2.53
C SER A 40 0.97 -25.78 -3.70
N GLU A 41 0.49 -24.54 -3.84
CA GLU A 41 -0.35 -24.12 -4.96
C GLU A 41 0.51 -23.90 -6.21
N VAL A 42 1.69 -23.30 -6.08
CA VAL A 42 2.65 -23.11 -7.18
C VAL A 42 3.12 -24.46 -7.73
N LEU A 43 3.51 -25.39 -6.86
CA LEU A 43 3.93 -26.73 -7.25
C LEU A 43 2.81 -27.57 -7.90
N GLY A 44 1.55 -27.12 -7.80
CA GLY A 44 0.40 -27.74 -8.44
C GLY A 44 -0.02 -27.09 -9.76
N LEU A 45 0.79 -26.18 -10.32
CA LEU A 45 0.48 -25.51 -11.58
C LEU A 45 0.58 -26.46 -12.78
N PRO A 46 -0.40 -26.45 -13.69
CA PRO A 46 -0.28 -27.13 -14.99
C PRO A 46 0.72 -26.43 -15.92
N VAL A 47 1.23 -27.15 -16.91
CA VAL A 47 2.17 -26.63 -17.91
C VAL A 47 1.56 -25.49 -18.74
N ASN A 48 0.24 -25.52 -18.97
CA ASN A 48 -0.54 -24.52 -19.71
C ASN A 48 -1.23 -23.52 -18.76
N CYS A 49 -0.61 -23.17 -17.64
CA CYS A 49 -1.19 -22.26 -16.66
C CYS A 49 -1.27 -20.79 -17.13
N GLU A 50 -0.53 -20.37 -18.15
CA GLU A 50 -0.52 -18.97 -18.61
C GLU A 50 -1.84 -18.57 -19.29
N VAL A 51 -2.38 -17.39 -18.94
CA VAL A 51 -3.60 -16.81 -19.51
C VAL A 51 -3.32 -15.37 -19.94
N ARG A 52 -3.69 -15.04 -21.18
CA ARG A 52 -3.69 -13.67 -21.71
C ARG A 52 -5.11 -13.24 -22.02
N GLN A 53 -5.48 -12.03 -21.65
CA GLN A 53 -6.76 -11.42 -21.97
C GLN A 53 -6.54 -10.00 -22.47
N LYS A 54 -7.04 -9.70 -23.68
CA LYS A 54 -7.06 -8.34 -24.22
C LYS A 54 -7.99 -7.49 -23.37
N LYS A 55 -7.55 -6.28 -23.00
CA LYS A 55 -8.42 -5.27 -22.39
C LYS A 55 -8.95 -4.37 -23.50
N ASP A 56 -10.26 -4.12 -23.52
CA ASP A 56 -10.92 -3.29 -24.53
C ASP A 56 -10.45 -1.81 -24.51
N SER A 57 -9.71 -1.38 -23.48
CA SER A 57 -9.35 0.03 -23.24
C SER A 57 -7.86 0.28 -22.94
N SER A 58 -6.97 -0.69 -23.06
CA SER A 58 -5.51 -0.48 -22.88
C SER A 58 -4.70 -1.27 -23.90
N GLU A 59 -3.59 -0.70 -24.39
CA GLU A 59 -2.66 -1.39 -25.30
C GLU A 59 -1.95 -2.61 -24.67
N GLU A 60 -1.98 -2.74 -23.34
CA GLU A 60 -1.37 -3.88 -22.63
C GLU A 60 -2.37 -5.00 -22.34
N ASP A 61 -2.04 -6.21 -22.82
CA ASP A 61 -2.76 -7.45 -22.50
C ASP A 61 -2.63 -7.79 -21.00
N ALA A 62 -3.73 -8.14 -20.35
CA ALA A 62 -3.70 -8.68 -19.00
C ALA A 62 -3.10 -10.09 -19.03
N TYR A 63 -2.05 -10.31 -18.23
CA TYR A 63 -1.41 -11.61 -18.07
C TYR A 63 -1.66 -12.17 -16.68
N GLY A 64 -1.97 -13.46 -16.60
CA GLY A 64 -2.23 -14.15 -15.35
C GLY A 64 -1.84 -15.62 -15.42
N LEU A 65 -1.74 -16.24 -14.25
CA LEU A 65 -1.63 -17.68 -14.13
C LEU A 65 -3.00 -18.24 -13.74
N ARG A 66 -3.43 -19.36 -14.32
CA ARG A 66 -4.65 -20.09 -13.98
C ARG A 66 -4.33 -21.13 -12.91
N TRP A 67 -5.10 -21.10 -11.84
CA TRP A 67 -4.89 -21.90 -10.64
C TRP A 67 -6.10 -22.78 -10.37
N TRP A 68 -5.83 -23.97 -9.86
CA TRP A 68 -6.84 -24.89 -9.35
C TRP A 68 -6.70 -24.97 -7.82
N PRO A 69 -7.59 -24.34 -7.05
CA PRO A 69 -7.49 -24.28 -5.60
C PRO A 69 -7.57 -25.67 -4.95
N ALA A 70 -6.66 -25.97 -4.02
CA ALA A 70 -6.62 -27.24 -3.27
C ALA A 70 -7.87 -27.54 -2.40
N LYS A 71 -8.80 -26.58 -2.30
CA LYS A 71 -10.04 -26.61 -1.49
C LYS A 71 -11.33 -26.67 -2.31
N GLY A 72 -11.27 -27.11 -3.58
CA GLY A 72 -12.46 -27.37 -4.41
C GLY A 72 -13.22 -26.12 -4.89
N ALA A 73 -12.58 -24.95 -4.84
CA ALA A 73 -13.13 -23.75 -5.49
C ALA A 73 -12.88 -23.82 -7.01
N ALA A 74 -13.69 -23.11 -7.80
CA ALA A 74 -13.53 -23.04 -9.24
C ALA A 74 -12.12 -22.52 -9.63
N PRO A 75 -11.57 -22.96 -10.77
CA PRO A 75 -10.29 -22.46 -11.26
C PRO A 75 -10.34 -20.93 -11.38
N MET A 76 -9.33 -20.25 -10.85
CA MET A 76 -9.25 -18.79 -10.88
C MET A 76 -7.98 -18.35 -11.59
N VAL A 77 -8.09 -17.27 -12.37
CA VAL A 77 -6.92 -16.60 -12.93
C VAL A 77 -6.43 -15.60 -11.89
N LYS A 78 -5.17 -15.72 -11.47
CA LYS A 78 -4.48 -14.71 -10.68
C LYS A 78 -3.72 -13.82 -11.64
N TRP A 79 -4.21 -12.59 -11.78
CA TRP A 79 -3.60 -11.57 -12.61
C TRP A 79 -2.29 -11.09 -11.97
N ILE A 80 -1.25 -11.00 -12.79
CA ILE A 80 0.06 -10.53 -12.40
C ILE A 80 0.13 -9.02 -12.66
N ILE A 81 0.75 -8.28 -11.74
CA ILE A 81 0.96 -6.84 -11.92
C ILE A 81 1.86 -6.58 -13.15
N PRO A 82 1.61 -5.52 -13.94
CA PRO A 82 2.33 -5.28 -15.20
C PRO A 82 3.87 -5.34 -15.08
N SER A 83 4.42 -4.76 -14.01
CA SER A 83 5.87 -4.74 -13.75
C SER A 83 6.50 -6.13 -13.52
N MET A 84 5.71 -7.15 -13.21
CA MET A 84 6.18 -8.52 -12.97
C MET A 84 5.87 -9.49 -14.12
N ILE A 85 5.12 -9.07 -15.16
CA ILE A 85 4.70 -9.95 -16.26
C ILE A 85 5.91 -10.64 -16.90
N GLY A 86 6.88 -9.86 -17.39
CA GLY A 86 8.05 -10.42 -18.07
C GLY A 86 8.89 -11.34 -17.18
N VAL A 87 8.95 -11.07 -15.87
CA VAL A 87 9.67 -11.91 -14.90
C VAL A 87 8.96 -13.26 -14.73
N VAL A 88 7.64 -13.25 -14.62
CA VAL A 88 6.84 -14.48 -14.46
C VAL A 88 6.84 -15.31 -15.74
N GLU A 89 6.71 -14.68 -16.91
CA GLU A 89 6.81 -15.36 -18.21
C GLU A 89 8.17 -16.09 -18.35
N GLU A 90 9.27 -15.40 -18.01
CA GLU A 90 10.59 -16.01 -18.06
C GLU A 90 10.74 -17.13 -17.01
N ALA A 91 10.19 -16.96 -15.81
CA ALA A 91 10.20 -17.99 -14.79
C ALA A 91 9.46 -19.26 -15.25
N VAL A 92 8.25 -19.12 -15.78
CA VAL A 92 7.46 -20.25 -16.31
C VAL A 92 8.19 -20.89 -17.49
N ARG A 93 8.79 -20.09 -18.38
CA ARG A 93 9.60 -20.58 -19.51
C ARG A 93 10.80 -21.41 -19.06
N LYS A 94 11.57 -20.92 -18.08
CA LYS A 94 12.71 -21.63 -17.49
C LYS A 94 12.29 -22.97 -16.88
N ILE A 95 11.22 -22.97 -16.08
CA ILE A 95 10.69 -24.20 -15.46
C ILE A 95 10.21 -25.17 -16.55
N ARG A 96 9.43 -24.69 -17.52
CA ARG A 96 8.90 -25.51 -18.62
C ARG A 96 10.03 -26.19 -19.40
N ARG A 97 11.08 -25.46 -19.77
CA ARG A 97 12.26 -26.02 -20.45
C ARG A 97 12.95 -27.09 -19.60
N LEU A 98 13.16 -26.81 -18.32
CA LEU A 98 13.85 -27.74 -17.42
C LEU A 98 13.10 -29.05 -17.20
N THR A 99 11.77 -28.99 -17.19
CA THR A 99 10.88 -30.10 -16.85
C THR A 99 10.34 -30.83 -18.08
N ASP A 100 10.79 -30.47 -19.29
CA ASP A 100 10.27 -30.99 -20.56
C ASP A 100 10.46 -32.49 -20.74
N GLU A 101 11.69 -32.97 -20.53
CA GLU A 101 12.00 -34.39 -20.64
C GLU A 101 11.21 -35.23 -19.63
N ALA A 102 11.05 -34.74 -18.40
CA ALA A 102 10.25 -35.43 -17.39
C ALA A 102 8.77 -35.53 -17.78
N ARG A 103 8.21 -34.50 -18.43
CA ARG A 103 6.82 -34.56 -18.95
C ARG A 103 6.68 -35.51 -20.13
N LYS A 104 7.66 -35.58 -21.04
CA LYS A 104 7.68 -36.54 -22.14
C LYS A 104 7.71 -37.98 -21.63
N ILE A 105 8.57 -38.25 -20.65
CA ILE A 105 8.65 -39.56 -19.98
C ILE A 105 7.32 -39.90 -19.30
N ALA A 106 6.71 -38.93 -18.60
CA ALA A 106 5.41 -39.12 -17.98
C ALA A 106 4.33 -39.47 -19.01
N LEU A 107 4.25 -38.73 -20.11
CA LEU A 107 3.29 -38.99 -21.18
C LEU A 107 3.51 -40.37 -21.80
N TRP A 108 4.76 -40.76 -22.03
CA TRP A 108 5.07 -42.07 -22.59
C TRP A 108 4.63 -43.22 -21.67
N TYR A 109 4.84 -43.10 -20.35
CA TYR A 109 4.35 -44.10 -19.39
C TYR A 109 2.82 -44.11 -19.24
N GLU A 110 2.13 -42.99 -19.52
CA GLU A 110 0.67 -42.97 -19.59
C GLU A 110 0.15 -43.84 -20.74
N GLU A 111 0.88 -43.84 -21.86
CA GLU A 111 0.56 -44.62 -23.06
C GLU A 111 1.07 -46.07 -22.97
N ASN A 112 2.16 -46.29 -22.23
CA ASN A 112 2.88 -47.56 -22.14
C ASN A 112 3.09 -47.99 -20.66
N PRO A 113 2.01 -48.30 -19.91
CA PRO A 113 2.07 -48.46 -18.46
C PRO A 113 2.85 -49.68 -17.97
N THR A 114 3.06 -50.67 -18.84
CA THR A 114 3.74 -51.94 -18.51
C THR A 114 5.17 -52.01 -19.04
N HIS A 115 5.65 -50.97 -19.71
CA HIS A 115 6.94 -50.99 -20.38
C HIS A 115 7.89 -49.95 -19.79
N LEU A 116 9.18 -50.24 -19.79
CA LEU A 116 10.24 -49.30 -19.43
C LEU A 116 10.43 -48.27 -20.55
N TYR A 117 10.46 -46.98 -20.18
CA TYR A 117 10.86 -45.91 -21.09
C TYR A 117 12.35 -46.07 -21.48
N LEU A 118 12.61 -46.14 -22.78
CA LEU A 118 13.94 -46.15 -23.38
C LEU A 118 14.00 -45.04 -24.44
N THR A 119 15.17 -44.46 -24.63
CA THR A 119 15.40 -43.60 -25.80
C THR A 119 15.56 -44.46 -27.04
N GLU A 120 15.43 -43.85 -28.23
CA GLU A 120 15.50 -44.56 -29.51
C GLU A 120 16.79 -45.38 -29.65
N GLU A 121 17.91 -44.88 -29.14
CA GLU A 121 19.21 -45.58 -29.18
C GLU A 121 19.25 -46.83 -28.30
N LEU A 122 18.41 -46.87 -27.25
CA LEU A 122 18.39 -47.92 -26.24
C LEU A 122 17.30 -48.97 -26.47
N GLU A 123 16.40 -48.77 -27.45
CA GLU A 123 15.27 -49.68 -27.71
C GLU A 123 15.72 -51.12 -28.06
N HIS A 124 16.93 -51.29 -28.61
CA HIS A 124 17.49 -52.61 -28.88
C HIS A 124 17.58 -53.50 -27.62
N PHE A 125 17.79 -52.90 -26.44
CA PHE A 125 17.83 -53.62 -25.16
C PHE A 125 16.51 -54.30 -24.79
N ARG A 126 15.38 -53.86 -25.36
CA ARG A 126 14.08 -54.50 -25.12
C ARG A 126 14.03 -55.95 -25.61
N SER A 127 14.83 -56.27 -26.64
CA SER A 127 14.95 -57.63 -27.18
C SER A 127 15.98 -58.50 -26.45
N GLU A 128 16.84 -57.87 -25.62
CA GLU A 128 17.89 -58.56 -24.89
C GLU A 128 17.34 -59.26 -23.64
N LYS A 129 17.67 -60.55 -23.48
CA LYS A 129 17.24 -61.32 -22.30
C LYS A 129 18.08 -61.02 -21.07
N LEU A 130 19.37 -60.75 -21.25
CA LEU A 130 20.34 -60.53 -20.19
C LEU A 130 21.12 -59.24 -20.46
N LEU A 131 21.15 -58.37 -19.47
CA LEU A 131 21.86 -57.11 -19.47
C LEU A 131 23.10 -57.23 -18.59
N SER A 132 24.24 -56.76 -19.09
CA SER A 132 25.42 -56.54 -18.29
C SER A 132 25.22 -55.34 -17.36
N MET A 133 26.08 -55.19 -16.34
CA MET A 133 26.03 -54.00 -15.47
C MET A 133 26.33 -52.69 -16.21
N ALA A 134 27.05 -52.75 -17.35
CA ALA A 134 27.27 -51.58 -18.19
C ALA A 134 25.95 -51.15 -18.86
N ASP A 135 25.20 -52.11 -19.42
CA ASP A 135 23.92 -51.87 -20.08
C ASP A 135 22.89 -51.30 -19.09
N VAL A 136 22.82 -51.83 -17.87
CA VAL A 136 21.99 -51.26 -16.79
C VAL A 136 22.40 -49.81 -16.50
N GLY A 137 23.71 -49.54 -16.53
CA GLY A 137 24.24 -48.19 -16.37
C GLY A 137 23.72 -47.22 -17.43
N GLU A 138 23.73 -47.64 -18.70
CA GLU A 138 23.27 -46.85 -19.85
C GLU A 138 21.75 -46.64 -19.84
N ILE A 139 20.98 -47.66 -19.44
CA ILE A 139 19.52 -47.60 -19.37
C ILE A 139 19.04 -46.69 -18.22
N ILE A 140 19.64 -46.82 -17.03
CA ILE A 140 19.11 -46.21 -15.81
C ILE A 140 19.64 -44.79 -15.58
N PHE A 141 20.90 -44.51 -15.91
CA PHE A 141 21.54 -43.25 -15.53
C PHE A 141 21.74 -42.33 -16.73
N ALA A 142 21.40 -41.06 -16.56
CA ALA A 142 21.49 -40.08 -17.64
C ALA A 142 22.93 -39.73 -18.06
N ASN A 143 23.91 -40.01 -17.19
CA ASN A 143 25.33 -39.79 -17.45
C ASN A 143 26.09 -41.08 -17.12
N LYS A 144 27.24 -41.28 -17.76
CA LYS A 144 28.12 -42.42 -17.47
C LYS A 144 28.49 -42.46 -15.99
N VAL A 145 28.31 -43.62 -15.37
CA VAL A 145 28.60 -43.88 -13.95
C VAL A 145 29.76 -44.86 -13.78
N ASP A 146 30.32 -44.89 -12.59
CA ASP A 146 31.28 -45.94 -12.20
C ASP A 146 30.62 -47.33 -12.25
N LYS A 147 31.40 -48.36 -12.57
CA LYS A 147 30.93 -49.74 -12.75
C LYS A 147 30.25 -50.32 -11.50
N SER A 148 30.55 -49.80 -10.30
CA SER A 148 29.92 -50.24 -9.06
C SER A 148 28.47 -49.73 -8.90
N VAL A 149 28.13 -48.57 -9.48
CA VAL A 149 26.84 -47.89 -9.25
C VAL A 149 25.65 -48.70 -9.76
N PRO A 150 25.65 -49.28 -10.98
CA PRO A 150 24.55 -50.13 -11.44
C PRO A 150 24.38 -51.37 -10.57
N GLY A 151 25.47 -51.98 -10.11
CA GLY A 151 25.44 -53.12 -9.21
C GLY A 151 24.76 -52.80 -7.88
N VAL A 152 25.13 -51.68 -7.25
CA VAL A 152 24.50 -51.19 -6.01
C VAL A 152 23.02 -50.85 -6.22
N TRP A 153 22.66 -50.28 -7.37
CA TRP A 153 21.27 -50.01 -7.70
C TRP A 153 20.45 -51.30 -7.83
N CYS A 154 20.98 -52.31 -8.50
CA CYS A 154 20.37 -53.65 -8.59
C CYS A 154 20.18 -54.28 -7.21
N ASP A 155 21.19 -54.19 -6.33
CA ASP A 155 21.11 -54.70 -4.96
C ASP A 155 20.04 -53.97 -4.13
N THR A 156 19.97 -52.65 -4.26
CA THR A 156 18.98 -51.80 -3.58
C THR A 156 17.55 -52.18 -3.96
N HIS A 157 17.33 -52.50 -5.24
CA HIS A 157 16.03 -52.91 -5.77
C HIS A 157 15.81 -54.42 -5.77
N ARG A 158 16.73 -55.20 -5.18
CA ARG A 158 16.67 -56.66 -5.03
C ARG A 158 16.48 -57.38 -6.37
N ILE A 159 17.14 -56.90 -7.41
CA ILE A 159 17.10 -57.49 -8.75
C ILE A 159 17.94 -58.78 -8.75
N PRO A 160 17.38 -59.94 -9.16
CA PRO A 160 18.13 -61.18 -9.26
C PRO A 160 19.33 -61.06 -10.21
N LYS A 161 20.52 -61.38 -9.71
CA LYS A 161 21.77 -61.36 -10.48
C LYS A 161 22.19 -62.78 -10.85
N TYR A 162 22.55 -62.96 -12.10
CA TYR A 162 23.11 -64.17 -12.66
C TYR A 162 24.61 -63.96 -12.90
N LYS A 163 25.40 -65.00 -12.69
CA LYS A 163 26.83 -64.95 -13.00
C LYS A 163 27.12 -65.84 -14.20
N ASP A 164 27.87 -65.30 -15.14
CA ASP A 164 28.53 -66.08 -16.17
C ASP A 164 30.02 -65.72 -16.14
N GLY A 165 30.84 -66.69 -15.73
CA GLY A 165 32.24 -66.46 -15.36
C GLY A 165 32.41 -65.40 -14.27
N ASN A 166 33.23 -64.38 -14.56
CA ASN A 166 33.51 -63.27 -13.64
C ASN A 166 32.57 -62.06 -13.85
N GLN A 167 31.56 -62.20 -14.72
CA GLN A 167 30.70 -61.11 -15.16
C GLN A 167 29.26 -61.33 -14.65
N GLY A 168 28.65 -60.25 -14.15
CA GLY A 168 27.30 -60.27 -13.60
C GLY A 168 26.28 -59.75 -14.59
N TYR A 169 25.16 -60.46 -14.71
CA TYR A 169 24.04 -60.14 -15.60
C TYR A 169 22.71 -60.07 -14.84
N VAL A 170 21.77 -59.30 -15.36
CA VAL A 170 20.38 -59.22 -14.86
C VAL A 170 19.42 -59.34 -16.03
N ARG A 171 18.18 -59.78 -15.79
CA ARG A 171 17.20 -59.82 -16.88
C ARG A 171 16.60 -58.44 -17.12
N PHE A 172 16.40 -58.08 -18.38
CA PHE A 172 15.71 -56.82 -18.74
C PHE A 172 14.36 -56.70 -18.03
N ALA A 173 13.56 -57.77 -18.02
CA ALA A 173 12.25 -57.80 -17.37
C ALA A 173 12.32 -57.48 -15.85
N ASP A 174 13.37 -57.91 -15.15
CA ASP A 174 13.52 -57.60 -13.72
C ASP A 174 13.88 -56.13 -13.50
N VAL A 175 14.66 -55.54 -14.42
CA VAL A 175 15.00 -54.10 -14.43
C VAL A 175 13.76 -53.26 -14.75
N GLU A 176 12.98 -53.66 -15.74
CA GLU A 176 11.72 -53.00 -16.13
C GLU A 176 10.74 -52.96 -14.95
N VAL A 177 10.50 -54.09 -14.29
CA VAL A 177 9.67 -54.15 -13.09
C VAL A 177 10.22 -53.26 -11.97
N ALA A 178 11.54 -53.25 -11.75
CA ALA A 178 12.16 -52.42 -10.73
C ALA A 178 12.00 -50.91 -11.00
N VAL A 179 12.05 -50.49 -12.26
CA VAL A 179 11.82 -49.08 -12.65
C VAL A 179 10.35 -48.70 -12.52
N LEU A 180 9.43 -49.53 -13.00
CA LEU A 180 7.99 -49.27 -12.90
C LEU A 180 7.54 -49.13 -11.45
N ASN A 181 8.10 -49.91 -10.53
CA ASN A 181 7.85 -49.80 -9.09
C ASN A 181 8.39 -48.50 -8.45
N GLN A 182 9.25 -47.75 -9.14
CA GLN A 182 9.78 -46.46 -8.68
C GLN A 182 8.98 -45.26 -9.18
N LEU A 183 8.01 -45.47 -10.09
CA LEU A 183 7.11 -44.42 -10.53
C LEU A 183 6.32 -43.86 -9.33
N PRO A 184 5.88 -42.58 -9.40
CA PRO A 184 5.15 -41.97 -8.31
C PRO A 184 3.88 -42.76 -7.93
N ARG A 185 3.54 -42.78 -6.63
CA ARG A 185 2.29 -43.39 -6.17
C ARG A 185 1.10 -42.64 -6.77
N GLY A 186 0.10 -43.38 -7.26
CA GLY A 186 -1.07 -42.80 -7.91
C GLY A 186 -0.84 -42.36 -9.36
N PHE A 187 0.33 -42.67 -9.95
CA PHE A 187 0.57 -42.48 -11.37
C PHE A 187 -0.56 -43.14 -12.21
N PRO A 188 -1.14 -42.45 -13.21
CA PRO A 188 -0.63 -41.23 -13.87
C PRO A 188 -1.12 -39.88 -13.30
N VAL A 189 -1.88 -39.89 -12.20
CA VAL A 189 -2.50 -38.67 -11.65
C VAL A 189 -1.61 -38.07 -10.57
N ALA A 190 -1.12 -36.84 -10.81
CA ALA A 190 -0.30 -36.10 -9.86
C ALA A 190 -1.11 -35.44 -8.73
N ASN A 191 -2.38 -35.09 -9.00
CA ASN A 191 -3.29 -34.52 -8.01
C ASN A 191 -4.73 -35.01 -8.24
N GLU A 192 -5.19 -35.91 -7.37
CA GLU A 192 -6.52 -36.53 -7.43
C GLU A 192 -7.65 -35.50 -7.38
N LYS A 193 -7.50 -34.39 -6.64
CA LYS A 193 -8.56 -33.39 -6.48
C LYS A 193 -8.81 -32.59 -7.74
N THR A 194 -7.77 -32.38 -8.54
CA THR A 194 -7.84 -31.57 -9.76
C THR A 194 -7.86 -32.43 -11.02
N GLY A 195 -7.59 -33.74 -10.90
CA GLY A 195 -7.38 -34.63 -12.03
C GLY A 195 -6.10 -34.33 -12.81
N LEU A 196 -5.17 -33.57 -12.24
CA LEU A 196 -3.95 -33.14 -12.94
C LEU A 196 -3.03 -34.35 -13.14
N LYS A 197 -2.68 -34.64 -14.39
CA LYS A 197 -1.76 -35.71 -14.76
C LYS A 197 -0.30 -35.30 -14.56
N TYR A 198 0.59 -36.28 -14.43
CA TYR A 198 2.04 -36.02 -14.35
C TYR A 198 2.59 -35.40 -15.64
N SER A 199 2.11 -35.83 -16.81
CA SER A 199 2.48 -35.24 -18.12
C SER A 199 2.07 -33.77 -18.28
N GLU A 200 1.02 -33.34 -17.59
CA GLU A 200 0.50 -31.97 -17.65
C GLU A 200 1.04 -31.07 -16.52
N SER A 201 1.79 -31.62 -15.57
CA SER A 201 2.31 -30.88 -14.42
C SER A 201 3.54 -30.04 -14.79
N LEU A 202 3.58 -28.78 -14.36
CA LEU A 202 4.73 -27.90 -14.58
C LEU A 202 5.93 -28.29 -13.68
N PHE A 203 5.66 -28.87 -12.51
CA PHE A 203 6.66 -29.15 -11.47
C PHE A 203 6.96 -30.65 -11.32
N ILE A 204 7.45 -31.24 -12.41
CA ILE A 204 7.91 -32.64 -12.48
C ILE A 204 9.33 -32.71 -13.02
N VAL A 205 10.17 -33.56 -12.43
CA VAL A 205 11.58 -33.73 -12.82
C VAL A 205 11.95 -35.20 -12.89
N GLN A 206 13.03 -35.52 -13.58
CA GLN A 206 13.67 -36.83 -13.46
C GLN A 206 14.19 -37.03 -12.02
N ARG A 207 14.16 -38.27 -11.53
CA ARG A 207 14.63 -38.63 -10.20
C ARG A 207 16.09 -38.21 -10.02
N ASN A 208 16.37 -37.53 -8.91
CA ASN A 208 17.67 -36.95 -8.58
C ASN A 208 18.15 -35.81 -9.51
N ALA A 209 17.34 -35.31 -10.45
CA ALA A 209 17.76 -34.20 -11.33
C ALA A 209 18.12 -32.92 -10.56
N LEU A 210 17.57 -32.75 -9.36
CA LEU A 210 17.85 -31.62 -8.47
C LEU A 210 18.90 -31.94 -7.40
N SER A 211 19.51 -33.12 -7.44
CA SER A 211 20.54 -33.53 -6.47
C SER A 211 21.92 -33.07 -6.92
N ALA A 212 22.74 -32.61 -5.96
CA ALA A 212 24.15 -32.31 -6.23
C ALA A 212 25.06 -33.54 -6.06
N SER A 213 24.61 -34.58 -5.34
CA SER A 213 25.44 -35.74 -4.96
C SER A 213 25.00 -37.06 -5.59
N LYS A 214 23.76 -37.14 -6.07
CA LYS A 214 23.20 -38.36 -6.65
C LYS A 214 23.13 -38.22 -8.16
N THR A 215 23.49 -39.28 -8.88
CA THR A 215 23.32 -39.32 -10.34
C THR A 215 21.83 -39.29 -10.70
N ARG A 216 21.52 -38.49 -11.73
CA ARG A 216 20.19 -38.40 -12.32
C ARG A 216 19.81 -39.73 -12.97
N ILE A 217 18.62 -40.23 -12.62
CA ILE A 217 18.04 -41.42 -13.24
C ILE A 217 17.20 -40.94 -14.44
N SER A 218 17.48 -41.48 -15.62
CA SER A 218 16.91 -41.04 -16.90
C SER A 218 15.44 -41.43 -17.06
N CYS A 219 15.06 -42.62 -16.58
CA CYS A 219 13.78 -43.26 -16.87
C CYS A 219 12.74 -43.18 -15.74
N VAL A 220 13.05 -42.52 -14.61
CA VAL A 220 12.14 -42.35 -13.46
C VAL A 220 11.88 -40.88 -13.22
N ILE A 221 10.60 -40.54 -13.00
CA ILE A 221 10.13 -39.19 -12.70
C ILE A 221 9.73 -39.03 -11.23
N GLU A 222 9.76 -37.79 -10.73
CA GLU A 222 9.24 -37.41 -9.42
C GLU A 222 8.67 -35.98 -9.43
N PRO A 223 7.61 -35.70 -8.64
CA PRO A 223 7.14 -34.33 -8.45
C PRO A 223 8.16 -33.53 -7.64
N VAL A 224 8.27 -32.23 -7.95
CA VAL A 224 9.05 -31.31 -7.12
C VAL A 224 8.32 -31.08 -5.80
N THR A 225 9.05 -31.17 -4.70
CA THR A 225 8.50 -31.11 -3.34
C THR A 225 8.90 -29.81 -2.62
N HIS A 226 8.07 -29.39 -1.65
CA HIS A 226 8.37 -28.22 -0.82
C HIS A 226 9.75 -28.30 -0.13
N PRO A 227 10.18 -29.43 0.47
CA PRO A 227 11.51 -29.54 1.06
C PRO A 227 12.66 -29.31 0.08
N GLN A 228 12.53 -29.71 -1.20
CA GLN A 228 13.56 -29.48 -2.22
C GLN A 228 13.76 -27.99 -2.48
N ILE A 229 12.67 -27.21 -2.52
CA ILE A 229 12.73 -25.75 -2.65
C ILE A 229 13.22 -25.11 -1.34
N HIS A 230 12.62 -25.49 -0.21
CA HIS A 230 12.89 -24.87 1.08
C HIS A 230 14.35 -25.02 1.53
N ASN A 231 14.94 -26.20 1.35
CA ASN A 231 16.34 -26.44 1.73
C ASN A 231 17.32 -25.56 0.95
N ARG A 232 17.01 -25.27 -0.32
CA ARG A 232 17.84 -24.43 -1.19
C ARG A 232 17.74 -22.94 -0.90
N LEU A 233 16.73 -22.50 -0.15
CA LEU A 233 16.56 -21.12 0.33
C LEU A 233 17.24 -20.84 1.68
N GLY A 234 18.22 -21.66 2.07
CA GLY A 234 19.04 -21.41 3.26
C GLY A 234 18.60 -22.14 4.54
N ALA A 235 17.55 -22.98 4.48
CA ALA A 235 17.10 -23.71 5.66
C ALA A 235 18.19 -24.60 6.29
N ARG A 236 19.14 -25.08 5.48
CA ARG A 236 20.24 -25.97 5.91
C ARG A 236 21.65 -25.35 5.83
N SER A 237 21.76 -24.04 5.57
CA SER A 237 23.07 -23.36 5.47
C SER A 237 23.90 -23.45 6.76
N THR A 238 23.25 -23.47 7.93
CA THR A 238 23.91 -23.68 9.24
C THR A 238 24.46 -25.10 9.43
N THR A 239 24.08 -26.05 8.58
CA THR A 239 24.56 -27.45 8.60
C THR A 239 25.58 -27.73 7.49
N GLY A 240 26.14 -26.69 6.87
CA GLY A 240 27.18 -26.80 5.83
C GLY A 240 26.67 -27.05 4.41
N ILE A 241 25.36 -27.13 4.19
CA ILE A 241 24.78 -27.27 2.84
C ILE A 241 24.56 -25.88 2.24
N ARG A 242 25.36 -25.55 1.22
CA ARG A 242 25.26 -24.26 0.51
C ARG A 242 23.88 -24.08 -0.13
N SER A 243 23.22 -22.99 0.22
CA SER A 243 22.00 -22.48 -0.40
C SER A 243 22.26 -21.86 -1.76
N ILE A 244 21.20 -21.46 -2.44
CA ILE A 244 21.31 -20.68 -3.67
C ILE A 244 22.02 -19.34 -3.43
N PHE A 245 21.83 -18.70 -2.28
CA PHE A 245 22.51 -17.45 -1.93
C PHE A 245 24.00 -17.66 -1.69
N ASP A 246 24.35 -18.70 -0.91
CA ASP A 246 25.74 -19.05 -0.59
C ASP A 246 26.55 -19.35 -1.87
N ARG A 247 25.93 -20.04 -2.84
CA ARG A 247 26.55 -20.38 -4.13
C ARG A 247 26.87 -19.16 -4.99
N HIS A 248 26.08 -18.10 -4.86
CA HIS A 248 26.26 -16.85 -5.61
C HIS A 248 26.96 -15.75 -4.78
N GLY A 249 27.42 -16.07 -3.56
CA GLY A 249 28.18 -15.14 -2.73
C GLY A 249 27.35 -14.04 -2.06
N PHE A 250 26.05 -14.25 -1.87
CA PHE A 250 25.17 -13.29 -1.19
C PHE A 250 24.99 -13.64 0.28
N TYR A 251 25.25 -12.66 1.15
CA TYR A 251 25.17 -12.77 2.61
C TYR A 251 24.41 -11.58 3.19
N GLU A 252 23.95 -11.71 4.44
CA GLU A 252 23.41 -10.61 5.22
C GLU A 252 24.51 -9.57 5.56
N LEU A 253 24.12 -8.39 6.03
CA LEU A 253 25.06 -7.30 6.36
C LEU A 253 26.08 -7.67 7.46
N ASP A 254 25.70 -8.58 8.36
CA ASP A 254 26.55 -9.12 9.42
C ASP A 254 27.46 -10.27 8.95
N GLY A 255 27.42 -10.60 7.65
CA GLY A 255 28.15 -11.71 7.05
C GLY A 255 27.49 -13.09 7.24
N SER A 256 26.33 -13.16 7.89
CA SER A 256 25.62 -14.42 8.07
C SER A 256 24.94 -14.91 6.77
N PRO A 257 24.73 -16.23 6.59
CA PRO A 257 24.03 -16.75 5.42
C PRO A 257 22.58 -16.26 5.31
N ILE A 258 22.15 -15.86 4.11
CA ILE A 258 20.76 -15.46 3.83
C ILE A 258 19.83 -16.67 3.95
N ARG A 259 18.69 -16.50 4.62
CA ARG A 259 17.66 -17.56 4.79
C ARG A 259 16.27 -17.02 4.53
N VAL A 260 15.53 -17.69 3.64
CA VAL A 260 14.15 -17.32 3.29
C VAL A 260 13.24 -18.53 3.36
N HIS A 261 12.09 -18.38 4.03
CA HIS A 261 11.03 -19.36 4.01
C HIS A 261 9.99 -19.00 2.95
N THR A 262 9.45 -20.00 2.25
CA THR A 262 8.49 -19.78 1.15
C THR A 262 7.23 -19.01 1.55
N HIS A 263 6.78 -19.11 2.81
CA HIS A 263 5.62 -18.33 3.28
C HIS A 263 5.93 -16.83 3.42
N GLN A 264 7.20 -16.45 3.60
CA GLN A 264 7.60 -15.06 3.79
C GLN A 264 7.33 -14.19 2.56
N PHE A 265 7.39 -14.74 1.34
CA PHE A 265 7.00 -14.01 0.11
C PHE A 265 5.56 -13.55 0.14
N ARG A 266 4.65 -14.41 0.61
CA ARG A 266 3.24 -14.06 0.79
C ARG A 266 3.04 -13.00 1.87
N HIS A 267 3.81 -13.04 2.96
CA HIS A 267 3.79 -11.95 3.94
C HIS A 267 4.25 -10.64 3.30
N TYR A 268 5.35 -10.69 2.53
CA TYR A 268 5.91 -9.54 1.85
C TYR A 268 4.93 -8.84 0.92
N LEU A 269 4.27 -9.62 0.06
CA LEU A 269 3.27 -9.10 -0.86
C LEU A 269 2.04 -8.53 -0.15
N ASN A 270 1.58 -9.14 0.94
CA ASN A 270 0.47 -8.57 1.72
C ASN A 270 0.85 -7.22 2.35
N THR A 271 2.06 -7.10 2.88
CA THR A 271 2.55 -5.83 3.46
C THR A 271 2.67 -4.75 2.38
N LEU A 272 3.21 -5.08 1.20
CA LEU A 272 3.23 -4.14 0.07
C LEU A 272 1.83 -3.70 -0.35
N ALA A 273 0.86 -4.62 -0.39
CA ALA A 273 -0.52 -4.30 -0.73
C ALA A 273 -1.19 -3.38 0.33
N GLN A 274 -0.93 -3.60 1.62
CA GLN A 274 -1.44 -2.74 2.70
C GLN A 274 -0.83 -1.34 2.64
N ALA A 275 0.48 -1.25 2.40
CA ALA A 275 1.17 0.02 2.21
C ALA A 275 0.65 0.76 0.96
N GLY A 276 0.31 0.02 -0.10
CA GLY A 276 -0.34 0.54 -1.31
C GLY A 276 -1.82 0.89 -1.16
N GLY A 277 -2.42 0.72 0.03
CA GLY A 277 -3.79 1.12 0.33
C GLY A 277 -4.88 0.09 -0.01
N LEU A 278 -4.53 -1.16 -0.35
CA LEU A 278 -5.54 -2.20 -0.61
C LEU A 278 -6.29 -2.57 0.67
N SER A 279 -7.62 -2.72 0.55
CA SER A 279 -8.45 -3.16 1.67
C SER A 279 -8.13 -4.59 2.10
N GLN A 280 -8.42 -4.94 3.35
CA GLN A 280 -8.25 -6.32 3.84
C GLN A 280 -9.09 -7.33 3.04
N LEU A 281 -10.24 -6.90 2.50
CA LEU A 281 -11.09 -7.75 1.66
C LEU A 281 -10.45 -8.01 0.30
N ASP A 282 -9.84 -7.00 -0.32
CA ASP A 282 -9.15 -7.15 -1.60
C ASP A 282 -7.89 -8.00 -1.47
N ILE A 283 -7.13 -7.81 -0.38
CA ILE A 283 -5.99 -8.68 -0.06
C ILE A 283 -6.46 -10.11 0.16
N ALA A 284 -7.56 -10.32 0.88
CA ALA A 284 -8.10 -11.66 1.10
C ALA A 284 -8.48 -12.34 -0.22
N LYS A 285 -9.12 -11.60 -1.15
CA LYS A 285 -9.44 -12.09 -2.50
C LYS A 285 -8.18 -12.40 -3.30
N TRP A 286 -7.23 -11.47 -3.37
CA TRP A 286 -5.98 -11.62 -4.13
C TRP A 286 -5.16 -12.81 -3.62
N SER A 287 -5.09 -13.01 -2.30
CA SER A 287 -4.41 -14.17 -1.72
C SER A 287 -5.25 -15.45 -1.64
N GLY A 288 -6.44 -15.51 -2.25
CA GLY A 288 -7.28 -16.71 -2.32
C GLY A 288 -7.82 -17.21 -0.96
N ARG A 289 -8.09 -16.30 -0.01
CA ARG A 289 -8.60 -16.64 1.33
C ARG A 289 -10.13 -16.73 1.33
N LYS A 290 -10.67 -17.74 2.02
CA LYS A 290 -12.13 -17.90 2.23
C LYS A 290 -12.69 -16.95 3.30
N ASN A 291 -11.85 -16.46 4.21
CA ASN A 291 -12.28 -15.60 5.33
C ASN A 291 -11.25 -14.49 5.60
N VAL A 292 -11.70 -13.24 5.68
CA VAL A 292 -10.89 -12.04 5.97
C VAL A 292 -10.21 -12.10 7.33
N LYS A 293 -10.79 -12.83 8.31
CA LYS A 293 -10.16 -13.02 9.64
C LYS A 293 -8.77 -13.65 9.57
N GLN A 294 -8.48 -14.39 8.49
CA GLN A 294 -7.15 -14.96 8.26
C GLN A 294 -6.09 -13.88 8.01
N ASN A 295 -6.46 -12.64 7.69
CA ASN A 295 -5.52 -11.54 7.49
C ASN A 295 -4.93 -11.00 8.80
N LYS A 296 -5.57 -11.24 9.96
CA LYS A 296 -5.14 -10.70 11.26
C LYS A 296 -3.73 -11.18 11.67
N TYR A 297 -3.30 -12.35 11.20
CA TYR A 297 -1.95 -12.87 11.42
C TYR A 297 -0.86 -12.21 10.54
N TYR A 298 -1.24 -11.27 9.68
CA TYR A 298 -0.38 -10.70 8.63
C TYR A 298 -0.24 -9.17 8.74
N ASP A 299 -0.84 -8.56 9.76
CA ASP A 299 -0.67 -7.14 10.04
C ASP A 299 0.70 -6.95 10.70
N HIS A 300 1.68 -6.56 9.89
CA HIS A 300 3.03 -6.22 10.31
C HIS A 300 3.31 -4.73 10.07
N GLU A 301 2.25 -3.94 9.88
CA GLU A 301 2.40 -2.52 9.64
C GLU A 301 2.94 -1.86 10.91
N THR A 302 4.12 -1.23 10.80
CA THR A 302 4.70 -0.54 11.94
C THR A 302 3.91 0.75 12.19
N PRO A 303 3.84 1.23 13.44
CA PRO A 303 3.21 2.53 13.73
C PRO A 303 3.78 3.66 12.88
N ALA A 304 5.08 3.63 12.58
CA ALA A 304 5.74 4.60 11.70
C ALA A 304 5.20 4.54 10.27
N ALA A 305 5.02 3.34 9.70
CA ALA A 305 4.45 3.18 8.35
C ALA A 305 2.98 3.64 8.29
N ILE A 306 2.21 3.42 9.35
CA ILE A 306 0.84 3.94 9.48
C ILE A 306 0.85 5.47 9.48
N VAL A 307 1.75 6.09 10.23
CA VAL A 307 1.89 7.56 10.29
C VAL A 307 2.30 8.13 8.93
N ASP A 308 3.25 7.52 8.23
CA ASP A 308 3.67 7.98 6.89
C ASP A 308 2.56 7.81 5.85
N ARG A 309 1.78 6.73 5.91
CA ARG A 309 0.58 6.56 5.07
C ARG A 309 -0.45 7.65 5.35
N ILE A 310 -0.68 7.98 6.62
CA ILE A 310 -1.59 9.08 6.98
C ILE A 310 -1.05 10.41 6.43
N ARG A 311 0.24 10.70 6.63
CA ARG A 311 0.88 11.94 6.12
C ARG A 311 0.80 12.06 4.59
N THR A 312 1.02 10.98 3.86
CA THR A 312 0.95 10.97 2.39
C THR A 312 -0.47 11.02 1.84
N ALA A 313 -1.47 10.64 2.64
CA ALA A 313 -2.88 10.78 2.27
C ALA A 313 -3.47 12.15 2.63
N VAL A 314 -2.89 12.88 3.58
CA VAL A 314 -3.34 14.23 3.96
C VAL A 314 -3.15 15.21 2.80
N GLY A 315 -4.26 15.78 2.31
CA GLY A 315 -4.28 16.71 1.18
C GLY A 315 -4.49 16.06 -0.20
N ASP A 316 -4.61 14.73 -0.27
CA ASP A 316 -5.01 14.00 -1.48
C ASP A 316 -6.47 13.54 -1.37
N ASP A 317 -7.36 14.28 -2.04
CA ASP A 317 -8.82 14.06 -2.01
C ASP A 317 -9.24 12.70 -2.61
N THR A 318 -8.34 11.99 -3.29
CA THR A 318 -8.61 10.62 -3.80
C THR A 318 -8.26 9.53 -2.79
N ARG A 319 -7.42 9.85 -1.80
CA ARG A 319 -6.86 8.88 -0.85
C ARG A 319 -7.32 9.09 0.58
N MET A 320 -7.90 10.24 0.90
CA MET A 320 -8.40 10.53 2.24
C MET A 320 -9.84 11.05 2.22
N PHE A 321 -10.68 10.45 3.06
CA PHE A 321 -12.07 10.84 3.24
C PHE A 321 -12.29 11.26 4.69
N GLY A 322 -12.73 12.50 4.93
CA GLY A 322 -13.03 13.01 6.28
C GLY A 322 -12.65 14.47 6.51
N PRO A 323 -12.77 14.99 7.75
CA PRO A 323 -12.51 16.39 8.09
C PRO A 323 -11.09 16.87 7.75
N LEU A 324 -10.11 15.97 7.84
CA LEU A 324 -8.72 16.25 7.48
C LEU A 324 -8.47 16.35 5.96
N ALA A 325 -9.35 15.77 5.12
CA ALA A 325 -9.25 15.88 3.66
C ALA A 325 -9.74 17.27 3.21
N LYS A 326 -10.72 17.82 3.95
CA LYS A 326 -11.21 19.19 3.82
C LYS A 326 -10.33 20.19 4.59
N GLY A 327 -9.01 20.06 4.49
CA GLY A 327 -8.13 21.13 4.95
C GLY A 327 -8.51 22.44 4.23
N PRO A 328 -8.38 23.62 4.86
CA PRO A 328 -8.68 24.86 4.19
C PRO A 328 -7.78 24.96 2.96
N GLN A 329 -8.37 24.79 1.77
CA GLN A 329 -7.71 25.15 0.53
C GLN A 329 -7.55 26.67 0.58
N VAL A 330 -6.38 27.14 0.99
CA VAL A 330 -6.05 28.56 0.94
C VAL A 330 -5.81 28.89 -0.53
N ALA A 331 -6.91 29.15 -1.25
CA ALA A 331 -6.85 29.66 -2.61
C ALA A 331 -6.27 31.09 -2.53
N LEU A 332 -5.07 31.26 -3.07
CA LEU A 332 -4.48 32.59 -3.25
C LEU A 332 -5.27 33.31 -4.34
N ILE A 333 -6.15 34.23 -3.95
CA ILE A 333 -6.86 35.11 -4.88
C ILE A 333 -6.01 36.33 -5.22
N LYS A 334 -6.25 36.91 -6.40
CA LYS A 334 -5.56 38.14 -6.80
C LYS A 334 -6.08 39.34 -5.97
N ARG A 335 -5.27 40.40 -5.84
CA ARG A 335 -5.62 41.57 -5.03
C ARG A 335 -6.90 42.28 -5.48
N ASP A 336 -7.18 42.29 -6.78
CA ASP A 336 -8.39 42.86 -7.37
C ASP A 336 -9.63 42.03 -7.02
N GLU A 337 -9.52 40.70 -7.00
CA GLU A 337 -10.58 39.80 -6.57
C GLU A 337 -10.87 39.97 -5.06
N PHE A 338 -9.83 40.10 -4.24
CA PHE A 338 -9.98 40.42 -2.82
C PHE A 338 -10.66 41.78 -2.60
N ALA A 339 -10.31 42.81 -3.38
CA ALA A 339 -10.92 44.13 -3.26
C ALA A 339 -12.43 44.09 -3.55
N ARG A 340 -12.88 43.31 -4.55
CA ARG A 340 -14.31 43.11 -4.86
C ARG A 340 -15.06 42.36 -3.76
N LEU A 341 -14.39 41.43 -3.09
CA LEU A 341 -14.97 40.72 -1.93
C LEU A 341 -15.05 41.61 -0.69
N LYS A 342 -14.08 42.52 -0.50
CA LYS A 342 -14.06 43.43 0.66
C LYS A 342 -14.96 44.65 0.51
N VAL A 343 -15.20 45.11 -0.71
CA VAL A 343 -16.10 46.22 -1.00
C VAL A 343 -17.10 45.76 -2.06
N PRO A 344 -18.09 44.90 -1.68
CA PRO A 344 -19.07 44.39 -2.63
C PRO A 344 -20.03 45.50 -3.10
N THR A 345 -20.33 46.45 -2.22
CA THR A 345 -21.24 47.58 -2.46
C THR A 345 -20.73 48.83 -1.74
N ALA A 346 -21.04 50.01 -2.28
CA ALA A 346 -20.76 51.30 -1.63
C ALA A 346 -22.02 52.17 -1.64
N HIS A 347 -22.64 52.38 -0.48
CA HIS A 347 -23.85 53.20 -0.33
C HIS A 347 -23.48 54.64 0.04
N THR A 348 -24.06 55.64 -0.61
CA THR A 348 -23.82 57.05 -0.26
C THR A 348 -24.37 57.36 1.13
N THR A 349 -23.55 57.97 1.99
CA THR A 349 -23.95 58.52 3.29
C THR A 349 -23.78 60.03 3.29
N ASP A 350 -24.24 60.70 4.35
CA ASP A 350 -24.08 62.16 4.48
C ASP A 350 -22.62 62.62 4.53
N PHE A 351 -21.70 61.74 4.90
CA PHE A 351 -20.29 62.07 5.12
C PHE A 351 -19.34 61.41 4.11
N GLY A 352 -19.82 60.43 3.33
CA GLY A 352 -18.97 59.66 2.40
C GLY A 352 -19.71 58.48 1.77
N TYR A 353 -19.18 57.29 1.96
CA TYR A 353 -19.68 56.02 1.44
C TYR A 353 -19.56 54.91 2.50
N CYS A 354 -20.59 54.08 2.61
CA CYS A 354 -20.61 52.91 3.48
C CYS A 354 -20.31 51.65 2.66
N ILE A 355 -19.25 50.94 3.02
CA ILE A 355 -18.83 49.69 2.36
C ILE A 355 -19.41 48.42 3.01
N HIS A 356 -20.38 48.58 3.92
CA HIS A 356 -21.03 47.48 4.62
C HIS A 356 -21.75 46.55 3.64
N ASP A 357 -21.62 45.24 3.88
CA ASP A 357 -22.33 44.22 3.12
C ASP A 357 -23.74 44.00 3.69
N TYR A 358 -24.70 44.75 3.14
CA TYR A 358 -26.11 44.65 3.50
C TYR A 358 -26.77 43.31 3.11
N VAL A 359 -26.12 42.49 2.28
CA VAL A 359 -26.60 41.14 1.95
C VAL A 359 -26.32 40.19 3.12
N MET A 360 -25.19 40.37 3.78
CA MET A 360 -24.76 39.50 4.90
C MET A 360 -25.38 39.92 6.23
N SER A 361 -25.54 41.22 6.49
CA SER A 361 -26.12 41.70 7.74
C SER A 361 -26.73 43.11 7.61
N PRO A 362 -27.71 43.49 8.45
CA PRO A 362 -28.14 44.88 8.56
C PRO A 362 -27.13 45.73 9.35
N CYS A 363 -27.10 47.04 9.08
CA CYS A 363 -26.22 47.99 9.75
C CYS A 363 -26.46 48.01 11.28
N GLN A 364 -25.44 47.65 12.05
CA GLN A 364 -25.45 47.66 13.52
C GLN A 364 -25.16 49.05 14.11
N MET A 365 -24.64 49.98 13.29
CA MET A 365 -24.28 51.34 13.69
C MET A 365 -25.46 52.32 13.63
N HIS A 366 -26.59 51.94 13.05
CA HIS A 366 -27.83 52.73 13.02
C HIS A 366 -27.65 54.22 12.66
N ARG A 367 -26.90 54.50 11.57
CA ARG A 367 -26.57 55.84 11.06
C ARG A 367 -25.50 56.62 11.85
N ASP A 368 -24.84 56.01 12.83
CA ASP A 368 -23.65 56.57 13.46
C ASP A 368 -22.39 56.39 12.58
N CYS A 369 -22.47 56.91 11.35
CA CYS A 369 -21.50 56.67 10.29
C CYS A 369 -20.11 57.22 10.63
N LEU A 370 -20.02 58.34 11.36
CA LEU A 370 -18.74 58.95 11.72
C LEU A 370 -17.92 58.07 12.68
N ASN A 371 -18.55 57.13 13.37
CA ASN A 371 -17.91 56.20 14.31
C ASN A 371 -17.81 54.77 13.78
N CYS A 372 -18.41 54.52 12.62
CA CYS A 372 -18.34 53.25 11.93
C CYS A 372 -16.97 53.04 11.28
N GLY A 373 -16.40 51.84 11.43
CA GLY A 373 -15.17 51.45 10.73
C GLY A 373 -15.38 51.17 9.23
N GLU A 374 -16.62 51.03 8.77
CA GLU A 374 -16.97 50.75 7.37
C GLU A 374 -17.36 52.03 6.60
N GLN A 375 -17.20 53.20 7.23
CA GLN A 375 -17.39 54.49 6.59
C GLN A 375 -16.09 54.92 5.90
N VAL A 376 -16.22 55.29 4.63
CA VAL A 376 -15.14 55.72 3.76
C VAL A 376 -15.44 57.13 3.25
N CYS A 377 -14.51 58.06 3.43
CA CYS A 377 -14.62 59.45 2.97
C CYS A 377 -13.63 59.69 1.83
N VAL A 378 -13.96 60.61 0.92
CA VAL A 378 -13.08 60.99 -0.20
C VAL A 378 -12.76 62.47 -0.09
N LYS A 379 -11.47 62.81 -0.02
CA LYS A 379 -11.03 64.21 0.03
C LYS A 379 -11.36 64.93 -1.28
N GLY A 380 -11.84 66.16 -1.18
CA GLY A 380 -12.26 66.99 -2.32
C GLY A 380 -13.78 66.96 -2.57
N GLU A 381 -14.54 66.14 -1.85
CA GLU A 381 -16.01 66.17 -1.91
C GLU A 381 -16.57 67.27 -0.98
N SER A 382 -16.53 68.52 -1.49
CA SER A 382 -16.84 69.74 -0.72
C SER A 382 -18.17 69.69 0.06
N GLU A 383 -19.24 69.14 -0.52
CA GLU A 383 -20.53 69.02 0.18
C GLU A 383 -20.46 68.12 1.41
N LYS A 384 -19.78 66.97 1.30
CA LYS A 384 -19.67 66.01 2.40
C LYS A 384 -18.67 66.47 3.45
N GLU A 385 -17.58 67.10 3.04
CA GLU A 385 -16.64 67.75 3.96
C GLU A 385 -17.33 68.86 4.77
N ASN A 386 -18.16 69.68 4.14
CA ASN A 386 -18.96 70.68 4.85
C ASN A 386 -19.91 70.03 5.85
N ARG A 387 -20.57 68.92 5.50
CA ARG A 387 -21.42 68.15 6.44
C ARG A 387 -20.63 67.59 7.62
N ILE A 388 -19.39 67.13 7.40
CA ILE A 388 -18.48 66.69 8.48
C ILE A 388 -18.15 67.86 9.41
N ARG A 389 -17.87 69.05 8.87
CA ARG A 389 -17.60 70.26 9.68
C ARG A 389 -18.83 70.73 10.46
N HIS A 390 -20.02 70.59 9.89
CA HIS A 390 -21.27 70.82 10.63
C HIS A 390 -21.45 69.80 11.77
N ALA A 391 -21.18 68.52 11.51
CA ALA A 391 -21.22 67.49 12.55
C ALA A 391 -20.19 67.74 13.67
N TYR A 392 -19.00 68.25 13.33
CA TYR A 392 -17.99 68.68 14.29
C TYR A 392 -18.50 69.79 15.20
N ALA A 393 -19.07 70.86 14.61
CA ALA A 393 -19.60 71.99 15.37
C ALA A 393 -20.71 71.53 16.33
N GLU A 394 -21.58 70.63 15.87
CA GLU A 394 -22.65 70.07 16.72
C GLU A 394 -22.09 69.15 17.82
N ALA A 395 -21.13 68.28 17.51
CA ALA A 395 -20.49 67.41 18.49
C ALA A 395 -19.79 68.22 19.60
N ALA A 396 -19.13 69.32 19.24
CA ALA A 396 -18.49 70.22 20.21
C ALA A 396 -19.51 70.87 21.15
N ARG A 397 -20.65 71.30 20.61
CA ARG A 397 -21.75 71.87 21.39
C ARG A 397 -22.33 70.83 22.36
N LEU A 398 -22.56 69.60 21.89
CA LEU A 398 -23.11 68.51 22.70
C LEU A 398 -22.15 68.08 23.81
N LEU A 399 -20.83 68.05 23.54
CA LEU A 399 -19.83 67.78 24.57
C LEU A 399 -19.87 68.83 25.68
N ALA A 400 -19.91 70.12 25.32
CA ALA A 400 -19.96 71.20 26.32
C ALA A 400 -21.21 71.10 27.22
N MET A 401 -22.36 70.73 26.64
CA MET A 401 -23.59 70.47 27.41
C MET A 401 -23.43 69.24 28.34
N ALA A 402 -22.83 68.16 27.85
CA ALA A 402 -22.62 66.95 28.63
C ALA A 402 -21.65 67.16 29.82
N GLU A 403 -20.56 67.91 29.60
CA GLU A 403 -19.59 68.27 30.65
C GLU A 403 -20.17 69.26 31.68
N GLN A 404 -21.17 70.06 31.30
CA GLN A 404 -21.91 70.89 32.26
C GLN A 404 -22.83 70.00 33.12
N ALA A 405 -23.62 69.11 32.52
CA ALA A 405 -24.48 68.18 33.25
C ALA A 405 -23.68 67.26 34.20
N GLU A 406 -22.47 66.85 33.81
CA GLU A 406 -21.56 66.09 34.67
C GLU A 406 -21.12 66.91 35.89
N ARG A 407 -20.81 68.20 35.72
CA ARG A 407 -20.47 69.11 36.81
C ARG A 407 -21.65 69.39 37.74
N ASP A 408 -22.86 69.40 37.18
CA ASP A 408 -24.11 69.62 37.92
C ASP A 408 -24.56 68.36 38.69
N GLY A 409 -23.89 67.21 38.47
CA GLY A 409 -24.10 65.97 39.22
C GLY A 409 -25.22 65.08 38.68
N ASP A 410 -25.63 65.29 37.43
CA ASP A 410 -26.71 64.52 36.81
C ASP A 410 -26.33 63.03 36.66
N LEU A 411 -27.28 62.14 37.01
CA LEU A 411 -27.07 60.70 36.96
C LEU A 411 -26.75 60.24 35.52
N GLY A 412 -25.57 59.64 35.33
CA GLY A 412 -25.13 59.10 34.04
C GLY A 412 -24.45 60.12 33.11
N ALA A 413 -24.35 61.39 33.50
CA ALA A 413 -23.77 62.45 32.67
C ALA A 413 -22.28 62.23 32.35
N GLY A 414 -21.50 61.64 33.27
CA GLY A 414 -20.09 61.34 33.01
C GLY A 414 -19.85 60.28 31.91
N ALA A 415 -20.71 59.27 31.81
CA ALA A 415 -20.65 58.30 30.71
C ALA A 415 -21.01 58.96 29.36
N TRP A 416 -21.98 59.89 29.38
CA TRP A 416 -22.40 60.66 28.22
C TRP A 416 -21.33 61.65 27.74
N ALA A 417 -20.68 62.37 28.66
CA ALA A 417 -19.56 63.26 28.38
C ALA A 417 -18.37 62.48 27.80
N LYS A 418 -18.06 61.29 28.34
CA LYS A 418 -17.04 60.39 27.79
C LYS A 418 -17.34 59.98 26.34
N HIS A 419 -18.58 59.58 26.04
CA HIS A 419 -18.99 59.24 24.68
C HIS A 419 -18.78 60.43 23.73
N HIS A 420 -19.33 61.60 24.05
CA HIS A 420 -19.19 62.80 23.21
C HIS A 420 -17.74 63.24 23.01
N ARG A 421 -16.87 63.04 24.00
CA ARG A 421 -15.44 63.33 23.88
C ARG A 421 -14.79 62.46 22.82
N THR A 422 -15.06 61.15 22.84
CA THR A 422 -14.58 60.20 21.83
C THR A 422 -15.13 60.53 20.44
N GLN A 423 -16.42 60.88 20.32
CA GLN A 423 -17.02 61.31 19.05
C GLN A 423 -16.28 62.52 18.48
N LEU A 424 -16.05 63.55 19.30
CA LEU A 424 -15.41 64.79 18.87
C LEU A 424 -13.95 64.57 18.48
N GLU A 425 -13.19 63.80 19.27
CA GLU A 425 -11.80 63.42 18.96
C GLU A 425 -11.70 62.75 17.58
N ARG A 426 -12.63 61.84 17.29
CA ARG A 426 -12.66 61.13 16.01
C ARG A 426 -12.96 62.03 14.83
N ILE A 427 -13.98 62.89 14.95
CA ILE A 427 -14.33 63.84 13.89
C ILE A 427 -13.18 64.84 13.68
N THR A 428 -12.51 65.25 14.77
CA THR A 428 -11.30 66.09 14.70
C THR A 428 -10.20 65.41 13.90
N GLY A 429 -9.94 64.13 14.18
CA GLY A 429 -8.95 63.34 13.44
C GLY A 429 -9.28 63.23 11.94
N LEU A 430 -10.56 63.04 11.60
CA LEU A 430 -11.01 63.04 10.19
C LEU A 430 -10.74 64.38 9.51
N ILE A 431 -11.12 65.49 10.16
CA ILE A 431 -10.91 66.84 9.65
C ILE A 431 -9.42 67.15 9.48
N GLN A 432 -8.57 66.74 10.42
CA GLN A 432 -7.12 66.89 10.30
C GLN A 432 -6.55 66.18 9.07
N ILE A 433 -7.05 65.00 8.73
CA ILE A 433 -6.64 64.28 7.50
C ILE A 433 -7.13 65.02 6.25
N LEU A 434 -8.37 65.51 6.26
CA LEU A 434 -8.94 66.27 5.15
C LEU A 434 -8.18 67.59 4.92
N ASP A 435 -7.83 68.31 5.97
CA ASP A 435 -7.12 69.59 5.92
C ASP A 435 -5.61 69.43 5.68
N ASN A 436 -5.08 68.22 5.79
CA ASN A 436 -3.65 67.97 5.59
C ASN A 436 -3.27 68.14 4.09
N PRO A 437 -2.40 69.11 3.74
CA PRO A 437 -2.02 69.36 2.34
C PRO A 437 -1.19 68.22 1.72
N THR A 438 -0.62 67.33 2.53
CA THR A 438 0.10 66.14 2.05
C THR A 438 -0.82 65.01 1.59
N VAL A 439 -2.11 65.07 1.95
CA VAL A 439 -3.12 64.13 1.46
C VAL A 439 -3.71 64.69 0.16
N PRO A 440 -3.58 63.99 -0.98
CA PRO A 440 -4.06 64.50 -2.26
C PRO A 440 -5.60 64.48 -2.34
N ASP A 441 -6.17 65.35 -3.17
CA ASP A 441 -7.58 65.29 -3.52
C ASP A 441 -7.90 63.98 -4.24
N GLY A 442 -9.05 63.38 -3.94
CA GLY A 442 -9.43 62.03 -4.35
C GLY A 442 -8.88 60.91 -3.47
N ALA A 443 -8.10 61.22 -2.41
CA ALA A 443 -7.66 60.21 -1.45
C ALA A 443 -8.86 59.58 -0.71
N VAL A 444 -8.84 58.25 -0.64
CA VAL A 444 -9.85 57.44 0.06
C VAL A 444 -9.40 57.29 1.52
N ILE A 445 -10.21 57.80 2.45
CA ILE A 445 -9.90 57.90 3.86
C ILE A 445 -10.87 56.99 4.63
N GLN A 446 -10.31 56.07 5.41
CA GLN A 446 -11.04 55.21 6.34
C GLN A 446 -10.40 55.33 7.71
N LEU A 447 -11.19 55.69 8.71
CA LEU A 447 -10.71 55.72 10.10
C LEU A 447 -10.78 54.31 10.69
N MET A 448 -9.78 53.94 11.49
CA MET A 448 -9.81 52.71 12.28
C MET A 448 -11.11 52.64 13.10
N PRO A 449 -11.79 51.48 13.21
CA PRO A 449 -13.00 51.37 14.02
C PRO A 449 -12.72 51.76 15.48
N ILE A 450 -13.69 52.40 16.14
CA ILE A 450 -13.71 52.42 17.61
C ILE A 450 -14.13 51.02 18.05
N ASP A 451 -13.56 50.53 19.14
CA ASP A 451 -13.98 49.30 19.81
C ASP A 451 -15.38 49.54 20.40
N ILE A 452 -16.40 49.36 19.56
CA ILE A 452 -17.81 49.50 19.94
C ILE A 452 -18.35 48.08 20.04
N PRO A 453 -18.59 47.57 21.25
CA PRO A 453 -19.12 46.23 21.41
C PRO A 453 -20.46 46.14 20.67
N SER A 454 -20.63 45.07 19.91
CA SER A 454 -21.90 44.76 19.26
C SER A 454 -23.02 44.67 20.30
N ARG A 455 -24.27 44.86 19.90
CA ARG A 455 -25.40 44.63 20.83
C ARG A 455 -25.49 43.19 21.33
N LEU A 456 -24.87 42.25 20.62
CA LEU A 456 -24.69 40.86 21.07
C LEU A 456 -23.66 40.76 22.19
N GLU A 457 -22.52 41.44 22.07
CA GLU A 457 -21.51 41.50 23.14
C GLU A 457 -22.03 42.28 24.35
N HIS A 458 -22.82 43.34 24.15
CA HIS A 458 -23.53 44.01 25.25
C HIS A 458 -24.58 43.09 25.89
N ALA A 459 -25.29 42.26 25.11
CA ALA A 459 -26.24 41.28 25.64
C ALA A 459 -25.52 40.13 26.39
N GLU A 460 -24.37 39.66 25.91
CA GLU A 460 -23.52 38.68 26.58
C GLU A 460 -22.95 39.25 27.89
N GLN A 461 -22.48 40.48 27.89
CA GLN A 461 -22.01 41.18 29.10
C GLN A 461 -23.16 41.42 30.10
N ALA A 462 -24.35 41.77 29.64
CA ALA A 462 -25.54 41.90 30.49
C ALA A 462 -26.00 40.55 31.07
N CYS A 463 -25.91 39.47 30.28
CA CYS A 463 -26.13 38.10 30.75
C CYS A 463 -25.06 37.66 31.76
N ALA A 464 -23.79 38.03 31.56
CA ALA A 464 -22.71 37.71 32.49
C ALA A 464 -22.87 38.45 33.84
N LEU A 465 -23.35 39.69 33.82
CA LEU A 465 -23.61 40.48 35.03
C LEU A 465 -24.85 40.01 35.82
N SER A 466 -25.80 39.33 35.17
CA SER A 466 -26.98 38.75 35.82
C SER A 466 -26.72 37.38 36.46
N ILE A 467 -25.54 36.79 36.24
CA ILE A 467 -25.08 35.55 36.89
C ILE A 467 -24.02 35.91 37.93
N SER A 468 -24.41 36.61 39.00
CA SER A 468 -23.67 36.58 40.27
C SER A 468 -24.39 35.64 41.23
N PRO A 469 -23.71 34.70 41.91
CA PRO A 469 -24.37 33.77 42.82
C PRO A 469 -24.88 34.54 44.06
N VAL A 470 -26.18 34.45 44.31
CA VAL A 470 -26.75 34.70 45.64
C VAL A 470 -26.09 33.70 46.59
N GLY A 471 -25.18 34.18 47.44
CA GLY A 471 -24.39 33.30 48.29
C GLY A 471 -23.54 34.01 49.33
N GLU A 472 -24.10 34.93 50.11
CA GLU A 472 -23.50 35.33 51.39
C GLU A 472 -24.53 35.29 52.53
N SER A 473 -24.29 34.32 53.42
CA SER A 473 -24.53 34.27 54.86
C SER A 473 -25.90 34.71 55.44
N MET A 474 -26.71 33.72 55.83
CA MET A 474 -27.53 33.82 57.04
C MET A 474 -26.75 33.18 58.22
N PRO A 475 -26.67 33.81 59.41
CA PRO A 475 -25.86 33.34 60.53
C PRO A 475 -26.51 32.15 61.28
N PRO A 476 -25.74 31.32 62.01
CA PRO A 476 -26.27 30.13 62.67
C PRO A 476 -27.08 30.50 63.93
N ALA A 477 -28.14 29.72 64.14
CA ALA A 477 -29.07 29.79 65.25
C ALA A 477 -28.39 29.57 66.61
N PHE A 478 -28.84 30.35 67.59
CA PHE A 478 -28.54 30.22 69.01
C PHE A 478 -28.79 28.79 69.52
N LYS A 479 -27.81 28.25 70.26
CA LYS A 479 -28.00 27.10 71.15
C LYS A 479 -28.63 27.58 72.45
N GLU A 480 -29.73 26.94 72.85
CA GLU A 480 -30.25 26.97 74.22
C GLU A 480 -29.41 26.03 75.09
N GLU A 481 -28.92 26.53 76.22
CA GLU A 481 -28.57 25.72 77.39
C GLU A 481 -29.27 26.31 78.62
N THR A 482 -30.13 25.48 79.22
CA THR A 482 -30.71 25.50 80.58
C THR A 482 -31.58 26.66 81.05
#